data_AF-A0AA90YZW5-F1
#
_entry.id   AF-A0AA90YZW5-F1
#
_cell.length_a   1.000
_cell.length_b   1.000
_cell.length_c   1.000
_cell.angle_alpha   90.00
_cell.angle_beta   90.00
_cell.angle_gamma   90.00
#
_symmetry.space_group_name_H-M   'P 1'
#
loop_
_entity.id
_entity.type
_entity.pdbx_description
1 polymer ?
#
loop_
_entity_poly.entity_id
_entity_poly.type
_entity_poly.pdbx_seq_one_letter_code
_entity_poly.pdbx_strand_id
1 'polypeptide(L)' 'MPNPAATFCIENDGTYQLRKNEDGSVYGVCILKDGTEVDAWDYLRSHFEQ' A
#
# COMPACT_ATOMS: atom_id res chain seq x y z
N MET A 1 4.79 -4.08 15.67
CA MET A 1 3.74 -3.12 15.29
C MET A 1 3.40 -3.38 13.82
N PRO A 2 2.12 -3.48 13.43
CA PRO A 2 1.76 -3.64 12.02
C PRO A 2 2.16 -2.38 11.23
N ASN A 3 2.50 -2.56 9.95
CA ASN A 3 2.77 -1.43 9.06
C ASN A 3 1.46 -0.63 8.86
N PRO A 4 1.41 0.66 9.24
CA PRO A 4 0.19 1.47 9.11
C PRO A 4 -0.39 1.50 7.68
N ALA A 5 0.47 1.60 6.66
CA ALA A 5 0.05 1.59 5.27
C ALA A 5 -0.56 0.23 4.85
N ALA A 6 -0.02 -0.87 5.39
CA ALA A 6 -0.56 -2.20 5.14
C ALA A 6 -1.93 -2.39 5.82
N THR A 7 -2.06 -1.96 7.08
CA THR A 7 -3.33 -1.99 7.81
C THR A 7 -4.38 -1.17 7.06
N PHE A 8 -4.06 0.06 6.68
CA PHE A 8 -4.98 0.93 5.96
C PHE A 8 -5.42 0.32 4.61
N CYS A 9 -4.49 -0.27 3.85
CA CYS A 9 -4.83 -0.97 2.61
C CYS A 9 -5.88 -2.06 2.84
N ILE A 10 -5.67 -2.92 3.84
CA ILE A 10 -6.55 -4.07 4.14
C ILE A 10 -7.91 -3.60 4.67
N GLU A 11 -7.93 -2.57 5.52
CA GLU A 11 -9.16 -1.99 6.06
C GLU A 11 -10.02 -1.29 4.98
N ASN A 12 -9.43 -0.91 3.84
CA ASN A 12 -10.13 -0.31 2.70
C ASN A 12 -10.38 -1.34 1.56
N ASP A 13 -10.61 -2.61 1.90
CA ASP A 13 -10.88 -3.71 0.96
C ASP A 13 -9.77 -3.96 -0.08
N GLY A 14 -8.55 -3.49 0.18
CA GLY A 14 -7.38 -3.72 -0.66
C GLY A 14 -6.58 -4.95 -0.26
N THR A 15 -5.70 -5.41 -1.15
CA THR A 15 -4.71 -6.45 -0.87
C THR A 15 -3.32 -5.84 -0.78
N TYR A 16 -2.66 -5.99 0.37
CA TYR A 16 -1.28 -5.51 0.55
C TYR A 16 -0.27 -6.56 0.05
N GLN A 17 0.71 -6.13 -0.75
CA GLN A 17 1.82 -6.95 -1.21
C GLN A 17 3.17 -6.23 -1.02
N LEU A 18 4.22 -7.01 -0.77
CA LEU A 18 5.59 -6.51 -0.81
C LEU A 18 6.19 -6.81 -2.19
N ARG A 19 6.76 -5.79 -2.83
CA ARG A 19 7.49 -5.92 -4.10
C ARG A 19 8.94 -5.53 -3.92
N LYS A 20 9.80 -6.11 -4.75
CA LYS A 20 11.24 -5.87 -4.74
C LYS A 20 11.65 -5.22 -6.04
N ASN A 21 12.39 -4.12 -5.96
CA ASN A 21 12.97 -3.43 -7.10
C ASN A 21 14.26 -4.15 -7.56
N GLU A 22 14.75 -3.80 -8.75
CA GLU A 22 16.00 -4.35 -9.31
C GLU A 22 17.23 -4.05 -8.44
N ASP A 23 17.24 -2.91 -7.75
CA ASP A 23 18.29 -2.53 -6.80
C ASP A 23 18.21 -3.31 -5.46
N GLY A 24 17.17 -4.11 -5.30
CA GLY A 24 16.92 -4.92 -4.12
C GLY A 24 16.13 -4.25 -3.00
N SER A 25 15.75 -2.98 -3.16
CA SER A 25 14.84 -2.29 -2.24
C SER A 25 13.44 -2.93 -2.27
N VAL A 26 12.73 -2.87 -1.13
CA VAL A 26 11.39 -3.44 -0.98
C VAL A 26 10.40 -2.33 -0.68
N TYR A 27 9.26 -2.34 -1.36
CA TYR A 27 8.19 -1.38 -1.18
C TYR A 27 6.83 -2.09 -1.05
N GLY A 28 5.87 -1.40 -0.46
CA GLY A 28 4.51 -1.92 -0.23
C GLY A 28 3.56 -1.43 -1.31
N VAL A 29 2.85 -2.35 -1.95
CA VAL A 29 1.79 -2.06 -2.91
C VAL A 29 0.44 -2.39 -2.30
N CYS A 30 -0.52 -1.48 -2.44
CA CYS A 30 -1.92 -1.75 -2.19
C CYS A 30 -2.62 -2.00 -3.53
N ILE A 31 -3.21 -3.19 -3.68
CA ILE A 31 -4.06 -3.53 -4.82
C ILE A 31 -5.50 -3.25 -4.41
N LEU A 32 -6.08 -2.21 -4.98
CA LEU A 32 -7.45 -1.78 -4.70
C LEU A 32 -8.46 -2.77 -5.31
N LYS A 33 -9.72 -2.66 -4.90
CA LYS A 33 -10.80 -3.59 -5.29
C LYS A 33 -11.08 -3.62 -6.80
N ASP A 34 -10.80 -2.53 -7.50
CA ASP A 34 -10.91 -2.43 -8.97
C ASP A 34 -9.69 -2.99 -9.70
N GLY A 35 -8.69 -3.48 -8.97
CA GLY A 35 -7.42 -3.98 -9.50
C GLY A 35 -6.35 -2.90 -9.66
N THR A 36 -6.66 -1.63 -9.35
CA THR A 36 -5.68 -0.55 -9.39
C THR A 36 -4.59 -0.79 -8.36
N GLU A 37 -3.33 -0.66 -8.77
CA GLU A 37 -2.18 -0.82 -7.89
C GLU A 37 -1.57 0.54 -7.56
N VAL A 38 -1.43 0.83 -6.27
CA VAL A 38 -0.83 2.08 -5.76
C VAL A 38 0.21 1.77 -4.71
N ASP A 39 1.17 2.68 -4.52
CA ASP A 39 2.05 2.59 -3.35
C ASP A 39 1.23 2.73 -2.07
N ALA A 40 1.45 1.85 -1.09
CA ALA A 40 0.62 1.78 0.10
C ALA A 40 0.79 3.03 1.00
N TRP A 41 1.97 3.64 1.03
CA TRP A 41 2.22 4.86 1.79
C TRP A 41 1.64 6.09 1.09
N ASP A 42 1.69 6.13 -0.24
CA ASP A 42 1.04 7.18 -1.02
C ASP A 42 -0.49 7.12 -0.84
N TYR A 43 -1.05 5.90 -0.88
CA TYR A 43 -2.47 5.70 -0.63
C TYR A 43 -2.86 6.18 0.77
N LEU A 44 -2.14 5.74 1.82
CA LEU A 44 -2.37 6.22 3.18
C LEU A 44 -2.33 7.76 3.25
N ARG A 45 -1.24 8.37 2.78
CA ARG A 45 -1.03 9.83 2.86
C ARG A 45 -2.10 10.63 2.14
N SER A 46 -2.51 10.21 0.94
CA SER A 46 -3.56 10.89 0.17
C SER A 46 -4.91 10.97 0.91
N HIS A 47 -5.15 10.10 1.88
CA HIS A 47 -6.38 10.11 2.69
C HIS A 47 -6.28 10.93 3.98
N PHE A 48 -5.06 11.20 4.47
CA PHE A 48 -4.81 11.93 5.73
C PHE A 48 -4.26 13.35 5.54
N GLU A 49 -3.75 13.71 4.35
CA GLU A 49 -3.23 15.05 4.04
C GLU A 49 -4.30 15.98 3.41
N GLN A 50 -5.53 15.98 3.93
CA GLN A 50 -6.60 16.91 3.52
C GLN A 50 -6.61 18.20 4.36
#